data_AF-A0A9P4L3D1-F1
#
_entry.id   AF-A0A9P4L3D1-F1
#
_cell.length_a   1.000
_cell.length_b   1.000
_cell.length_c   1.000
_cell.angle_alpha   90.00
_cell.angle_beta   90.00
_cell.angle_gamma   90.00
#
_symmetry.space_group_name_H-M   'P 1'
#
loop_
_entity.id
_entity.type
_entity.pdbx_description
1 polymer ?
#
loop_
_entity_poly.entity_id
_entity_poly.type
_entity_poly.pdbx_seq_one_letter_code
_entity_poly.pdbx_strand_id
1 'polypeptide(L)'
;MAPSPFRSSYSPHHHSRMAHEGRFSVTDAVHLKLRLQALDNALSSPPLKPQSRGDVDKIARACEARPRHEAVYVDGSEEFYLLVKPISRPDLIPDVYIEAYRAVLQGRPYLNEYKVSDSKQGVDPTFSKIRSWLPSIDALCETDLGASFSSLEDQVKPFPFLQLPAELRLHVYSHLLPRKPYISLPSLPQLNDRAPLRLDIMRASNQLHNEVAKYWYEKRTLFMVVARDVPKYMSQYDKTLARMPPQTRQLFNKIEIQVGYDATHSFAPSRYTEIRSFSDCMRHILALIPNLDVAVISFQDTGYTLAPTFHITKGTTEIAQWLVKIIPRSVQIHWDVIPSIPSSHRVEDQPMWQAVQSRGLIKTGESVFTRVKCVGDV
;
A
#
# COMPACT_ATOMS: atom_id res chain seq x y z
N MET A 1 27.14 18.19 2.21
CA MET A 1 26.47 16.87 2.30
C MET A 1 25.52 16.75 1.12
N ALA A 2 25.84 15.91 0.14
CA ALA A 2 25.02 15.72 -1.05
C ALA A 2 23.82 14.80 -0.74
N PRO A 3 22.62 15.08 -1.29
CA PRO A 3 21.47 14.20 -1.12
C PRO A 3 21.67 12.93 -1.94
N SER A 4 21.54 11.76 -1.31
CA SER A 4 21.56 10.47 -2.02
C SER A 4 20.28 10.30 -2.83
N PRO A 5 20.35 9.75 -4.06
CA PRO A 5 19.15 9.39 -4.80
C PRO A 5 18.67 8.03 -4.29
N PHE A 6 17.67 8.04 -3.41
CA PHE A 6 16.92 6.82 -3.09
C PHE A 6 16.09 6.41 -4.32
N ARG A 7 16.67 5.56 -5.17
CA ARG A 7 15.93 4.74 -6.14
C ARG A 7 14.98 3.82 -5.37
N SER A 8 13.68 4.12 -5.43
CA SER A 8 12.63 3.25 -4.91
C SER A 8 12.36 2.12 -5.91
N SER A 9 13.02 0.99 -5.71
CA SER A 9 12.74 -0.27 -6.40
C SER A 9 11.53 -0.96 -5.77
N TYR A 10 10.34 -0.63 -6.25
CA TYR A 10 9.25 -1.61 -6.32
C TYR A 10 9.16 -2.09 -7.76
N SER A 11 10.25 -2.70 -8.24
CA SER A 11 10.15 -3.57 -9.42
C SER A 11 9.42 -4.81 -8.92
N PRO A 12 8.20 -5.14 -9.40
CA PRO A 12 7.60 -6.44 -9.13
C PRO A 12 8.67 -7.48 -9.44
N HIS A 13 8.91 -8.42 -8.50
CA HIS A 13 9.97 -9.41 -8.59
C HIS A 13 10.08 -9.87 -10.03
N HIS A 14 11.20 -9.51 -10.68
CA HIS A 14 11.52 -10.00 -12.01
C HIS A 14 11.37 -11.51 -11.93
N HIS A 15 10.29 -12.05 -12.50
CA HIS A 15 10.15 -13.47 -12.68
C HIS A 15 11.31 -13.86 -13.59
N SER A 16 12.36 -14.33 -12.94
CA SER A 16 13.62 -14.72 -13.53
C SER A 16 13.30 -15.79 -14.56
N ARG A 17 13.25 -15.37 -15.82
CA ARG A 17 13.75 -16.10 -16.98
C ARG A 17 13.48 -17.61 -16.90
N MET A 18 12.20 -18.01 -16.87
CA MET A 18 11.88 -19.40 -17.20
C MET A 18 12.33 -19.64 -18.64
N ALA A 19 13.12 -20.70 -18.84
CA ALA A 19 13.72 -21.04 -20.12
C ALA A 19 12.61 -21.49 -21.08
N HIS A 20 12.20 -20.59 -21.98
CA HIS A 20 11.10 -20.82 -22.92
C HIS A 20 11.51 -21.54 -24.19
N GLU A 21 10.79 -22.63 -24.48
CA GLU A 21 10.73 -23.32 -25.77
C GLU A 21 9.88 -22.58 -26.82
N GLY A 22 9.70 -21.26 -26.70
CA GLY A 22 8.92 -20.43 -27.62
C GLY A 22 9.57 -19.07 -27.84
N ARG A 23 10.86 -19.05 -28.18
CA ARG A 23 11.59 -17.79 -28.39
C ARG A 23 10.98 -17.04 -29.57
N PHE A 24 10.66 -15.77 -29.34
CA PHE A 24 10.43 -14.79 -30.40
C PHE A 24 11.56 -14.92 -31.44
N SER A 25 11.20 -15.18 -32.69
CA SER A 25 12.12 -15.46 -33.79
C SER A 25 12.28 -14.27 -34.72
N VAL A 26 13.22 -14.35 -35.67
CA VAL A 26 13.36 -13.33 -36.72
C VAL A 26 12.10 -13.27 -37.59
N THR A 27 11.46 -14.41 -37.85
CA THR A 27 10.17 -14.47 -38.57
C THR A 27 9.06 -13.75 -37.80
N ASP A 28 9.01 -13.89 -36.47
CA ASP A 28 8.05 -13.14 -35.65
C ASP A 28 8.35 -11.62 -35.70
N ALA A 29 9.63 -11.25 -35.75
CA ALA A 29 10.05 -9.86 -35.89
C ALA A 29 9.63 -9.25 -37.25
N VAL A 30 9.72 -10.02 -38.35
CA VAL A 30 9.18 -9.63 -39.66
C VAL A 30 7.69 -9.31 -39.54
N HIS A 31 6.90 -10.23 -38.99
CA HIS A 31 5.46 -10.03 -38.86
C HIS A 31 5.13 -8.83 -37.97
N LEU A 32 5.88 -8.64 -36.88
CA LEU A 32 5.73 -7.48 -36.01
C LEU A 32 6.05 -6.16 -36.73
N LYS A 33 7.15 -6.11 -37.50
CA LYS A 33 7.51 -4.94 -38.31
C LYS A 33 6.39 -4.58 -39.30
N LEU A 34 5.86 -5.57 -40.03
CA LEU A 34 4.74 -5.36 -40.94
C LEU A 34 3.46 -4.87 -40.22
N ARG A 35 3.17 -5.38 -39.01
CA ARG A 35 2.03 -4.91 -38.20
C ARG A 35 2.19 -3.44 -37.79
N LEU A 36 3.40 -3.02 -37.41
CA LEU A 36 3.69 -1.63 -37.03
C LEU A 36 3.62 -0.69 -38.23
N GLN A 37 4.09 -1.11 -39.40
CA GLN A 37 3.92 -0.35 -40.64
C GLN A 37 2.44 -0.23 -41.05
N ALA A 38 1.67 -1.30 -40.91
CA ALA A 38 0.22 -1.25 -41.16
C ALA A 38 -0.51 -0.33 -40.18
N LEU A 39 -0.10 -0.33 -38.90
CA LEU A 39 -0.57 0.58 -37.87
C LEU A 39 -0.30 2.04 -38.27
N ASP A 40 0.94 2.37 -38.62
CA ASP A 40 1.34 3.72 -39.00
C ASP A 40 0.58 4.23 -40.23
N ASN A 41 0.42 3.40 -41.26
CA ASN A 41 -0.38 3.72 -42.44
C ASN A 41 -1.86 3.98 -42.10
N ALA A 42 -2.42 3.21 -41.15
CA ALA A 42 -3.79 3.40 -40.69
C ALA A 42 -3.95 4.72 -39.91
N LEU A 43 -2.92 5.14 -39.17
CA LEU A 43 -2.90 6.41 -38.42
C LEU A 43 -2.67 7.63 -39.31
N SER A 44 -1.85 7.49 -40.36
CA SER A 44 -1.54 8.55 -41.32
C SER A 44 -2.68 8.83 -42.31
N SER A 45 -3.67 7.93 -42.39
CA SER A 45 -4.86 8.13 -43.20
C SER A 45 -5.64 9.37 -42.71
N PRO A 46 -6.05 10.28 -43.61
CA PRO A 46 -6.61 11.58 -43.22
C PRO A 46 -7.81 11.39 -42.26
N PRO A 47 -7.81 12.08 -41.10
CA PRO A 47 -8.79 11.83 -40.06
C PRO A 47 -10.20 12.18 -40.55
N LEU A 48 -11.07 11.17 -40.66
CA LEU A 48 -12.51 11.35 -40.85
C LEU A 48 -13.15 11.82 -39.54
N LYS A 49 -12.80 13.02 -39.09
CA LYS A 49 -13.25 13.67 -37.84
C LYS A 49 -12.82 12.92 -36.56
N PRO A 50 -12.24 13.61 -35.57
CA PRO A 50 -11.55 12.99 -34.43
C PRO A 50 -12.46 12.38 -33.33
N GLN A 51 -13.59 11.73 -33.65
CA GLN A 51 -14.57 11.35 -32.62
C GLN A 51 -15.22 9.96 -32.75
N SER A 52 -14.92 9.16 -33.77
CA SER A 52 -15.61 7.88 -33.91
C SER A 52 -14.81 6.72 -33.31
N ARG A 53 -15.42 6.01 -32.34
CA ARG A 53 -14.93 4.72 -31.81
C ARG A 53 -14.58 3.72 -32.93
N GLY A 54 -15.23 3.85 -34.09
CA GLY A 54 -15.03 3.00 -35.26
C GLY A 54 -13.66 3.12 -35.93
N ASP A 55 -12.92 4.22 -35.73
CA ASP A 55 -11.61 4.38 -36.36
C ASP A 55 -10.52 3.57 -35.66
N VAL A 56 -10.62 3.41 -34.33
CA VAL A 56 -9.69 2.54 -33.58
C VAL A 56 -9.92 1.06 -33.92
N ASP A 57 -11.15 0.65 -34.20
CA ASP A 57 -11.44 -0.72 -34.63
C ASP A 57 -10.91 -1.01 -36.03
N LYS A 58 -10.88 -0.01 -36.93
CA LYS A 58 -10.21 -0.14 -38.24
C LYS A 58 -8.69 -0.30 -38.08
N ILE A 59 -8.09 0.50 -37.19
CA ILE A 59 -6.67 0.42 -36.86
C ILE A 59 -6.33 -0.98 -36.31
N ALA A 60 -7.12 -1.48 -35.35
CA ALA A 60 -6.93 -2.83 -34.80
C ALA A 60 -7.03 -3.91 -35.87
N ARG A 61 -8.00 -3.81 -36.80
CA ARG A 61 -8.14 -4.73 -37.95
C ARG A 61 -6.97 -4.66 -38.92
N ALA A 62 -6.43 -3.46 -39.19
CA ALA A 62 -5.25 -3.30 -40.03
C ALA A 62 -4.00 -4.00 -39.43
N CYS A 63 -3.99 -4.15 -38.10
CA CYS A 63 -2.96 -4.86 -37.35
C CYS A 63 -3.26 -6.35 -37.14
N GLU A 64 -4.30 -6.94 -37.72
CA GLU A 64 -4.53 -8.39 -37.62
C GLU A 64 -3.36 -9.15 -38.25
N ALA A 65 -2.94 -10.22 -37.58
CA ALA A 65 -1.77 -10.99 -38.01
C ALA A 65 -2.03 -11.58 -39.41
N ARG A 66 -1.16 -11.25 -40.36
CA ARG A 66 -1.15 -11.95 -41.65
C ARG A 66 -0.88 -13.44 -41.43
N PRO A 67 -1.40 -14.33 -42.28
CA PRO A 67 -1.17 -15.75 -42.14
C PRO A 67 0.33 -16.10 -42.14
N ARG A 68 0.78 -16.89 -41.16
CA ARG A 68 2.22 -17.21 -40.93
C ARG A 68 2.90 -18.06 -42.01
N HIS A 69 2.16 -18.52 -43.02
CA HIS A 69 2.69 -19.41 -44.05
C HIS A 69 3.38 -18.67 -45.21
N GLU A 70 3.32 -17.34 -45.23
CA GLU A 70 3.99 -16.54 -46.24
C GLU A 70 5.39 -16.16 -45.75
N ALA A 71 6.42 -16.86 -46.26
CA ALA A 71 7.82 -16.58 -45.96
C ALA A 71 8.25 -15.28 -46.66
N VAL A 72 7.87 -14.14 -46.09
CA VAL A 72 8.27 -12.82 -46.56
C VAL A 72 9.53 -12.42 -45.81
N TYR A 73 10.65 -12.27 -46.49
CA TYR A 73 11.80 -11.57 -45.89
C TYR A 73 11.55 -10.07 -46.04
N VAL A 74 11.66 -9.34 -44.93
CA VAL A 74 11.61 -7.87 -44.92
C VAL A 74 12.98 -7.37 -44.53
N ASP A 75 13.52 -6.44 -45.32
CA ASP A 75 14.83 -5.85 -45.08
C ASP A 75 14.90 -5.19 -43.69
N GLY A 76 16.04 -5.28 -43.02
CA GLY A 76 16.23 -4.76 -41.65
C GLY A 76 15.52 -5.56 -40.53
N SER A 77 14.99 -6.76 -40.82
CA SER A 77 14.26 -7.56 -39.83
C SER A 77 15.14 -8.19 -38.74
N GLU A 78 16.42 -8.43 -39.02
CA GLU A 78 17.37 -8.96 -38.04
C GLU A 78 17.75 -7.89 -37.00
N GLU A 79 18.02 -6.67 -37.45
CA GLU A 79 18.29 -5.50 -36.61
C GLU A 79 17.07 -5.19 -35.74
N PHE A 80 15.88 -5.25 -36.34
CA PHE A 80 14.63 -5.07 -35.62
C PHE A 80 14.42 -6.17 -34.57
N TYR A 81 14.69 -7.44 -34.91
CA TYR A 81 14.67 -8.54 -33.95
C TYR A 81 15.60 -8.29 -32.77
N LEU A 82 16.85 -7.89 -33.03
CA LEU A 82 17.83 -7.60 -31.98
C LEU A 82 17.38 -6.44 -31.09
N LEU A 83 16.74 -5.41 -31.67
CA LEU A 83 16.14 -4.31 -30.92
C LEU A 83 15.07 -4.83 -29.97
N VAL A 84 14.07 -5.59 -30.44
CA VAL A 84 12.88 -5.93 -29.65
C VAL A 84 13.04 -7.17 -28.74
N LYS A 85 14.03 -8.03 -28.99
CA LYS A 85 14.31 -9.27 -28.23
C LYS A 85 14.39 -9.10 -26.70
N PRO A 86 14.89 -7.99 -26.12
CA PRO A 86 14.90 -7.82 -24.67
C PRO A 86 13.54 -7.44 -24.06
N ILE A 87 12.50 -7.23 -24.87
CA ILE A 87 11.11 -7.09 -24.41
C ILE A 87 10.57 -8.50 -24.19
N SER A 88 9.88 -8.74 -23.06
CA SER A 88 9.36 -10.06 -22.70
C SER A 88 8.33 -10.60 -23.71
N ARG A 89 7.52 -9.70 -24.27
CA ARG A 89 6.44 -10.00 -25.22
C ARG A 89 6.35 -8.93 -26.30
N PRO A 90 7.31 -8.91 -27.26
CA PRO A 90 7.35 -7.89 -28.30
C PRO A 90 6.17 -8.01 -29.28
N ASP A 91 5.53 -9.18 -29.36
CA ASP A 91 4.30 -9.43 -30.12
C ASP A 91 3.14 -8.50 -29.74
N LEU A 92 3.08 -8.06 -28.48
CA LEU A 92 2.04 -7.17 -27.95
C LEU A 92 2.29 -5.68 -28.16
N ILE A 93 3.43 -5.28 -28.74
CA ILE A 93 3.75 -3.86 -28.92
C ILE A 93 2.63 -3.09 -29.66
N PRO A 94 2.08 -3.60 -30.78
CA PRO A 94 1.01 -2.90 -31.50
C PRO A 94 -0.25 -2.75 -30.64
N ASP A 95 -0.64 -3.81 -29.92
CA ASP A 95 -1.87 -3.83 -29.14
C ASP A 95 -1.78 -2.83 -27.95
N VAL A 96 -0.65 -2.81 -27.26
CA VAL A 96 -0.39 -1.85 -26.16
C VAL A 96 -0.30 -0.42 -26.69
N TYR A 97 0.29 -0.20 -27.87
CA TYR A 97 0.30 1.11 -28.51
C TYR A 97 -1.12 1.56 -28.85
N ILE A 98 -1.95 0.69 -29.46
CA ILE A 98 -3.34 1.01 -29.82
C ILE A 98 -4.17 1.35 -28.58
N GLU A 99 -4.01 0.61 -27.49
CA GLU A 99 -4.67 0.93 -26.21
C GLU A 99 -4.24 2.31 -25.67
N ALA A 100 -2.94 2.62 -25.72
CA ALA A 100 -2.42 3.91 -25.30
C ALA A 100 -2.94 5.05 -26.18
N TYR A 101 -2.87 4.88 -27.49
CA TYR A 101 -3.38 5.83 -28.47
C TYR A 101 -4.88 6.09 -28.28
N ARG A 102 -5.67 5.02 -28.06
CA ARG A 102 -7.10 5.12 -27.77
C ARG A 102 -7.38 5.94 -26.51
N ALA A 103 -6.61 5.75 -25.44
CA ALA A 103 -6.79 6.52 -24.21
C ALA A 103 -6.52 8.01 -24.43
N VAL A 104 -5.44 8.33 -25.13
CA VAL A 104 -5.05 9.71 -25.46
C VAL A 104 -6.09 10.36 -26.38
N LEU A 105 -6.61 9.62 -27.38
CA LEU A 105 -7.68 10.09 -28.26
C LEU A 105 -8.97 10.43 -27.48
N GLN A 106 -9.23 9.75 -26.36
CA GLN A 106 -10.34 10.05 -25.45
C GLN A 106 -10.06 11.24 -24.51
N GLY A 107 -8.95 11.94 -24.69
CA GLY A 107 -8.52 13.06 -23.85
C GLY A 107 -8.02 12.62 -22.48
N ARG A 108 -7.52 11.38 -22.34
CA ARG A 108 -7.06 10.83 -21.06
C ARG A 108 -5.61 10.35 -21.18
N PRO A 109 -4.76 10.59 -20.16
CA PRO A 109 -3.42 10.02 -20.15
C PRO A 109 -3.51 8.49 -20.05
N TYR A 110 -2.68 7.78 -20.80
CA TYR A 110 -2.63 6.33 -20.70
C TYR A 110 -1.98 5.90 -19.38
N LEU A 111 -2.60 4.94 -18.69
CA LEU A 111 -2.08 4.36 -17.47
C LEU A 111 -1.50 2.99 -17.79
N ASN A 112 -0.24 2.76 -17.42
CA ASN A 112 0.36 1.44 -17.59
C ASN A 112 -0.35 0.41 -16.71
N GLU A 113 -0.82 -0.66 -17.34
CA GLU A 113 -1.39 -1.80 -16.65
C GLU A 113 -0.36 -2.95 -16.65
N TYR A 114 -0.06 -3.48 -15.46
CA TYR A 114 0.77 -4.68 -15.34
C TYR A 114 -0.12 -5.91 -15.49
N LYS A 115 -0.24 -6.38 -16.73
CA LYS A 115 -0.99 -7.59 -17.09
C LYS A 115 -0.04 -8.77 -17.32
N VAL A 116 -0.56 -9.98 -17.10
CA VAL A 116 0.10 -11.23 -17.46
C VAL A 116 -0.93 -12.01 -18.27
N SER A 117 -1.06 -11.68 -19.55
CA SER A 117 -2.06 -12.32 -20.41
C SER A 117 -1.70 -13.78 -20.71
N ASP A 118 -0.40 -14.11 -20.73
CA ASP A 118 0.10 -15.48 -20.79
C ASP A 118 1.16 -15.69 -19.71
N SER A 119 0.81 -16.48 -18.69
CA SER A 119 1.69 -16.79 -17.56
C SER A 119 2.96 -17.54 -17.97
N LYS A 120 2.94 -18.22 -19.13
CA LYS A 120 4.14 -18.81 -19.71
C LYS A 120 5.02 -17.67 -20.21
N GLN A 121 4.57 -16.87 -21.16
CA GLN A 121 5.42 -15.87 -21.84
C GLN A 121 5.90 -14.70 -20.96
N GLY A 122 5.26 -14.46 -19.82
CA GLY A 122 5.69 -13.49 -18.82
C GLY A 122 4.83 -12.23 -18.78
N VAL A 123 5.37 -11.15 -18.20
CA VAL A 123 4.64 -9.89 -18.03
C VAL A 123 4.51 -9.16 -19.37
N ASP A 124 3.31 -8.67 -19.66
CA ASP A 124 3.02 -7.89 -20.86
C ASP A 124 3.82 -6.57 -20.84
N PRO A 125 4.28 -6.06 -21.99
CA PRO A 125 5.08 -4.84 -22.02
C PRO A 125 4.22 -3.64 -21.61
N THR A 126 4.79 -2.73 -20.82
CA THR A 126 4.14 -1.45 -20.52
C THR A 126 4.38 -0.45 -21.64
N PHE A 127 3.41 0.43 -21.90
CA PHE A 127 3.57 1.46 -22.92
C PHE A 127 4.73 2.39 -22.60
N SER A 128 5.00 2.72 -21.34
CA SER A 128 6.18 3.53 -20.99
C SER A 128 7.51 2.88 -21.40
N LYS A 129 7.58 1.54 -21.38
CA LYS A 129 8.78 0.81 -21.83
C LYS A 129 8.87 0.81 -23.36
N ILE A 130 7.74 0.63 -24.04
CA ILE A 130 7.65 0.72 -25.51
C ILE A 130 8.01 2.14 -25.97
N ARG A 131 7.48 3.16 -25.30
CA ARG A 131 7.65 4.58 -25.62
C ARG A 131 9.11 5.01 -25.67
N SER A 132 9.94 4.53 -24.76
CA SER A 132 11.37 4.85 -24.79
C SER A 132 12.11 4.21 -25.96
N TRP A 133 11.50 3.23 -26.63
CA TRP A 133 12.06 2.51 -27.78
C TRP A 133 11.42 2.97 -29.10
N LEU A 134 10.30 3.70 -29.07
CA LEU A 134 9.61 4.19 -30.26
C LEU A 134 10.54 4.89 -31.25
N PRO A 135 11.47 5.79 -30.88
CA PRO A 135 12.37 6.42 -31.85
C PRO A 135 13.23 5.41 -32.64
N SER A 136 13.68 4.34 -32.00
CA SER A 136 14.45 3.27 -32.66
C SER A 136 13.56 2.35 -33.48
N ILE A 137 12.34 2.07 -33.01
CA ILE A 137 11.33 1.31 -33.75
C ILE A 137 10.95 2.06 -35.02
N ASP A 138 10.65 3.35 -34.92
CA ASP A 138 10.28 4.25 -36.02
C ASP A 138 11.38 4.30 -37.09
N ALA A 139 12.65 4.44 -36.67
CA ALA A 139 13.78 4.42 -37.59
C ALA A 139 13.94 3.09 -38.35
N LEU A 140 13.73 1.94 -37.70
CA LEU A 140 13.89 0.62 -38.33
C LEU A 140 12.65 0.15 -39.10
N CYS A 141 11.47 0.65 -38.74
CA CYS A 141 10.20 0.30 -39.38
C CYS A 141 9.77 1.32 -40.43
N GLU A 142 10.45 2.47 -40.53
CA GLU A 142 10.07 3.60 -41.38
C GLU A 142 8.66 4.10 -41.02
N THR A 143 8.40 4.28 -39.73
CA THR A 143 7.11 4.73 -39.18
C THR A 143 7.26 6.05 -38.43
N ASP A 144 6.14 6.71 -38.10
CA ASP A 144 6.10 7.94 -37.30
C ASP A 144 5.17 7.79 -36.08
N LEU A 145 5.21 6.61 -35.44
CA LEU A 145 4.34 6.28 -34.32
C LEU A 145 4.67 7.14 -33.09
N GLY A 146 5.94 7.46 -32.88
CA GLY A 146 6.40 8.31 -31.78
C GLY A 146 5.90 9.75 -31.88
N ALA A 147 6.01 10.39 -33.04
CA ALA A 147 5.53 11.76 -33.21
C ALA A 147 4.00 11.81 -33.24
N SER A 148 3.35 10.84 -33.90
CA SER A 148 1.89 10.70 -33.92
C SER A 148 1.31 10.61 -32.50
N PHE A 149 1.91 9.79 -31.64
CA PHE A 149 1.47 9.69 -30.24
C PHE A 149 1.73 10.98 -29.46
N SER A 150 2.91 11.59 -29.63
CA SER A 150 3.30 12.79 -28.88
C SER A 150 2.40 13.99 -29.22
N SER A 151 2.09 14.18 -30.51
CA SER A 151 1.18 15.24 -30.99
C SER A 151 -0.22 15.14 -30.37
N LEU A 152 -0.71 13.92 -30.13
CA LEU A 152 -1.98 13.70 -29.46
C LEU A 152 -1.88 13.85 -27.95
N GLU A 153 -0.80 13.38 -27.34
CA GLU A 153 -0.58 13.52 -25.90
C GLU A 153 -0.47 14.98 -25.48
N ASP A 154 0.15 15.83 -26.30
CA ASP A 154 0.23 17.28 -26.07
C ASP A 154 -1.17 17.95 -25.98
N GLN A 155 -2.20 17.32 -26.52
CA GLN A 155 -3.59 17.79 -26.44
C GLN A 155 -4.30 17.30 -25.17
N VAL A 156 -3.75 16.30 -24.48
CA VAL A 156 -4.34 15.73 -23.26
C VAL A 156 -3.99 16.59 -22.06
N LYS A 157 -5.00 17.21 -21.46
CA LYS A 157 -4.83 17.94 -20.20
C LYS A 157 -4.70 16.96 -19.03
N PRO A 158 -3.61 17.01 -18.24
CA PRO A 158 -3.50 16.18 -17.03
C PRO A 158 -4.66 16.45 -16.08
N PHE A 159 -5.16 15.39 -15.43
CA PHE A 159 -6.20 15.54 -14.43
C PHE A 159 -5.66 16.36 -13.24
N PRO A 160 -6.25 17.54 -12.93
CA PRO A 160 -5.70 18.43 -11.92
C PRO A 160 -6.10 17.97 -10.51
N PHE A 161 -5.59 16.81 -10.09
CA PHE A 161 -5.99 16.16 -8.83
C PHE A 161 -5.88 17.10 -7.62
N LEU A 162 -4.83 17.92 -7.55
CA LEU A 162 -4.61 18.88 -6.45
C LEU A 162 -5.56 20.08 -6.46
N GLN A 163 -6.25 20.36 -7.57
CA GLN A 163 -7.29 21.38 -7.66
C GLN A 163 -8.66 20.87 -7.18
N LEU A 164 -8.78 19.56 -6.91
CA LEU A 164 -9.99 19.03 -6.30
C LEU A 164 -10.17 19.56 -4.88
N PRO A 165 -11.42 19.81 -4.45
CA PRO A 165 -11.75 20.03 -3.05
C PRO A 165 -11.15 18.95 -2.15
N ALA A 166 -10.77 19.34 -0.93
CA ALA A 166 -10.10 18.44 0.01
C ALA A 166 -10.97 17.20 0.30
N GLU A 167 -12.29 17.36 0.37
CA GLU A 167 -13.28 16.32 0.63
C GLU A 167 -13.23 15.21 -0.43
N LEU A 168 -13.15 15.58 -1.71
CA LEU A 168 -13.05 14.60 -2.80
C LEU A 168 -11.71 13.87 -2.76
N ARG A 169 -10.62 14.57 -2.41
CA ARG A 169 -9.30 13.93 -2.25
C ARG A 169 -9.31 12.95 -1.07
N LEU A 170 -9.95 13.29 0.06
CA LEU A 170 -10.15 12.38 1.19
C LEU A 170 -10.95 11.13 0.79
N HIS A 171 -11.99 11.27 -0.05
CA HIS A 171 -12.71 10.12 -0.59
C HIS A 171 -11.80 9.22 -1.43
N VAL A 172 -10.95 9.78 -2.29
CA VAL A 172 -9.96 9.01 -3.05
C VAL A 172 -8.99 8.29 -2.11
N TYR A 173 -8.48 8.98 -1.08
CA TYR A 173 -7.60 8.35 -0.08
C TYR A 173 -8.30 7.21 0.66
N SER A 174 -9.61 7.34 0.94
CA SER A 174 -10.38 6.27 1.60
C SER A 174 -10.53 5.01 0.76
N HIS A 175 -10.60 5.17 -0.56
CA HIS A 175 -10.64 4.05 -1.49
C HIS A 175 -9.27 3.37 -1.62
N LEU A 176 -8.18 4.15 -1.71
CA LEU A 176 -6.82 3.63 -1.83
C LEU A 176 -6.28 3.02 -0.53
N LEU A 177 -6.68 3.61 0.59
CA LEU A 177 -6.20 3.29 1.93
C LEU A 177 -7.41 3.16 2.87
N PRO A 178 -8.11 2.01 2.84
CA PRO A 178 -9.22 1.74 3.75
C PRO A 178 -8.79 1.91 5.21
N ARG A 179 -9.39 2.89 5.88
CA ARG A 179 -8.98 3.34 7.20
C ARG A 179 -9.76 2.61 8.29
N LYS A 180 -9.04 1.95 9.20
CA LYS A 180 -9.60 1.44 10.46
C LYS A 180 -9.66 2.56 11.53
N PRO A 181 -10.33 2.37 12.66
CA PRO A 181 -10.25 3.33 13.77
C PRO A 181 -8.91 3.28 14.54
N TYR A 182 -8.15 2.17 14.49
CA TYR A 182 -6.92 1.96 15.29
C TYR A 182 -5.70 1.43 14.52
N ILE A 183 -4.49 1.87 14.90
CA ILE A 183 -3.22 1.36 14.35
C ILE A 183 -2.56 0.49 15.42
N SER A 184 -2.40 -0.81 15.14
CA SER A 184 -1.80 -1.77 16.09
C SER A 184 -0.28 -1.71 16.06
N LEU A 185 0.35 -1.73 17.24
CA LEU A 185 1.77 -1.96 17.46
C LEU A 185 1.97 -3.35 18.09
N PRO A 186 2.80 -4.23 17.50
CA PRO A 186 3.45 -4.12 16.19
C PRO A 186 2.42 -4.53 15.11
N SER A 187 2.77 -4.44 13.84
CA SER A 187 1.93 -4.99 12.77
C SER A 187 1.88 -6.51 12.90
N LEU A 188 0.91 -7.03 13.65
CA LEU A 188 0.67 -8.46 13.80
C LEU A 188 0.53 -9.09 12.39
N PRO A 189 1.40 -10.04 12.02
CA PRO A 189 1.32 -10.71 10.71
C PRO A 189 0.08 -11.59 10.57
N GLN A 190 -0.74 -11.77 11.61
CA GLN A 190 -1.92 -12.65 11.55
C GLN A 190 -3.18 -12.01 10.93
N LEU A 191 -3.15 -10.74 10.53
CA LEU A 191 -4.23 -10.10 9.76
C LEU A 191 -3.90 -10.02 8.26
N ASN A 192 -3.30 -11.09 7.73
CA ASN A 192 -2.70 -11.18 6.39
C ASN A 192 -3.68 -11.29 5.20
N ASP A 193 -4.99 -11.13 5.38
CA ASP A 193 -5.95 -11.06 4.26
C ASP A 193 -6.11 -9.64 3.68
N ARG A 194 -5.26 -8.69 4.08
CA ARG A 194 -5.38 -7.32 3.57
C ARG A 194 -4.70 -7.21 2.22
N ALA A 195 -5.47 -6.76 1.23
CA ALA A 195 -4.94 -6.25 -0.01
C ALA A 195 -3.75 -5.31 0.28
N PRO A 196 -2.66 -5.39 -0.51
CA PRO A 196 -1.47 -4.57 -0.27
C PRO A 196 -1.85 -3.09 -0.22
N LEU A 197 -1.42 -2.40 0.84
CA LEU A 197 -1.65 -0.96 0.98
C LEU A 197 -0.98 -0.24 -0.20
N ARG A 198 -1.77 0.48 -1.01
CA ARG A 198 -1.28 1.27 -2.14
C ARG A 198 -0.70 2.59 -1.65
N LEU A 199 0.50 2.54 -1.07
CA LEU A 199 1.21 3.71 -0.53
C LEU A 199 1.89 4.56 -1.62
N ASP A 200 1.76 4.19 -2.90
CA ASP A 200 2.41 4.90 -4.00
C ASP A 200 1.95 6.35 -4.14
N ILE A 201 0.71 6.66 -3.75
CA ILE A 201 0.20 8.04 -3.73
C ILE A 201 1.03 8.96 -2.83
N MET A 202 1.62 8.41 -1.76
CA MET A 202 2.48 9.18 -0.84
C MET A 202 3.84 9.55 -1.45
N ARG A 203 4.18 9.02 -2.62
CA ARG A 203 5.42 9.30 -3.34
C ARG A 203 5.25 10.32 -4.47
N ALA A 204 4.01 10.64 -4.85
CA ALA A 204 3.73 11.49 -6.00
C ALA A 204 4.13 12.96 -5.77
N SER A 205 3.87 13.50 -4.57
CA SER A 205 4.31 14.85 -4.18
C SER A 205 4.35 15.01 -2.66
N ASN A 206 5.09 16.01 -2.17
CA ASN A 206 5.14 16.32 -0.74
C ASN A 206 3.76 16.75 -0.19
N GLN A 207 2.95 17.45 -1.00
CA GLN A 207 1.60 17.84 -0.60
C GLN A 207 0.72 16.60 -0.39
N LEU A 208 0.71 15.67 -1.36
CA LEU A 208 -0.05 14.42 -1.24
C LEU A 208 0.47 13.56 -0.10
N HIS A 209 1.79 13.49 0.08
CA HIS A 209 2.40 12.80 1.21
C HIS A 209 1.83 13.29 2.55
N ASN A 210 1.82 14.60 2.76
CA ASN A 210 1.37 15.22 4.00
C ASN A 210 -0.13 15.04 4.22
N GLU A 211 -0.94 15.23 3.17
CA GLU A 211 -2.40 15.03 3.24
C GLU A 211 -2.77 13.58 3.52
N VAL A 212 -2.12 12.64 2.84
CA VAL A 212 -2.35 11.20 3.03
C VAL A 212 -1.84 10.74 4.39
N ALA A 213 -0.68 11.21 4.85
CA ALA A 213 -0.19 10.93 6.19
C ALA A 213 -1.16 11.45 7.25
N LYS A 214 -1.65 12.69 7.10
CA LYS A 214 -2.67 13.25 7.98
C LYS A 214 -3.95 12.40 7.96
N TYR A 215 -4.48 12.08 6.78
CA TYR A 215 -5.64 11.20 6.64
C TYR A 215 -5.42 9.82 7.30
N TRP A 216 -4.23 9.23 7.16
CA TRP A 216 -3.96 7.88 7.63
C TRP A 216 -3.74 7.79 9.14
N TYR A 217 -3.13 8.81 9.75
CA TYR A 217 -2.68 8.78 11.15
C TYR A 217 -3.51 9.66 12.10
N GLU A 218 -4.01 10.82 11.65
CA GLU A 218 -4.70 11.79 12.51
C GLU A 218 -6.02 11.23 13.07
N LYS A 219 -6.31 11.50 14.34
CA LYS A 219 -7.52 11.03 15.06
C LYS A 219 -7.64 9.50 15.10
N ARG A 220 -6.52 8.78 15.08
CA ARG A 220 -6.50 7.33 15.25
C ARG A 220 -5.97 6.93 16.60
N THR A 221 -6.55 5.86 17.13
CA THR A 221 -6.05 5.25 18.36
C THR A 221 -4.83 4.40 18.02
N LEU A 222 -3.70 4.71 18.63
CA LEU A 222 -2.55 3.81 18.62
C LEU A 222 -2.85 2.66 19.60
N PHE A 223 -2.91 1.43 19.13
CA PHE A 223 -3.28 0.28 19.94
C PHE A 223 -2.05 -0.57 20.24
N MET A 224 -1.87 -0.97 21.49
CA MET A 224 -0.82 -1.91 21.88
C MET A 224 -1.28 -2.85 22.98
N VAL A 225 -0.71 -4.05 23.01
CA VAL A 225 -0.98 -5.06 24.04
C VAL A 225 0.19 -5.11 25.01
N VAL A 226 -0.10 -5.01 26.31
CA VAL A 226 0.86 -5.15 27.41
C VAL A 226 0.51 -6.41 28.21
N ALA A 227 1.49 -7.28 28.42
CA ALA A 227 1.35 -8.49 29.24
C ALA A 227 2.56 -8.64 30.18
N ARG A 228 2.49 -9.62 31.08
CA ARG A 228 3.44 -9.84 32.20
C ARG A 228 4.93 -9.92 31.78
N ASP A 229 5.24 -10.42 30.58
CA ASP A 229 6.59 -10.45 30.00
C ASP A 229 6.98 -9.12 29.31
N VAL A 230 6.72 -8.02 30.01
CA VAL A 230 6.79 -6.62 29.54
C VAL A 230 8.05 -6.24 28.74
N PRO A 231 9.30 -6.60 29.14
CA PRO A 231 10.48 -5.91 28.62
C PRO A 231 10.73 -6.13 27.11
N LYS A 232 10.55 -7.36 26.62
CA LYS A 232 10.86 -7.70 25.23
C LYS A 232 9.87 -7.06 24.26
N TYR A 233 8.58 -7.07 24.58
CA TYR A 233 7.52 -6.55 23.71
C TYR A 233 7.51 -5.03 23.66
N MET A 234 7.68 -4.37 24.80
CA MET A 234 7.76 -2.91 24.85
C MET A 234 8.93 -2.39 24.01
N SER A 235 10.06 -3.10 23.98
CA SER A 235 11.19 -2.72 23.13
C SER A 235 10.82 -2.69 21.63
N GLN A 236 9.92 -3.56 21.16
CA GLN A 236 9.50 -3.55 19.76
C GLN A 236 8.56 -2.38 19.44
N TYR A 237 7.65 -2.04 20.34
CA TYR A 237 6.77 -0.87 20.20
C TYR A 237 7.58 0.41 20.18
N ASP A 238 8.52 0.52 21.11
CA ASP A 238 9.47 1.60 21.23
C ASP A 238 10.25 1.80 19.93
N LYS A 239 10.85 0.73 19.40
CA LYS A 239 11.58 0.76 18.13
C LYS A 239 10.71 1.17 16.95
N THR A 240 9.47 0.66 16.90
CA THR A 240 8.53 0.98 15.81
C THR A 240 8.15 2.45 15.83
N LEU A 241 7.87 3.01 17.00
CA LEU A 241 7.58 4.43 17.18
C LEU A 241 8.81 5.30 16.95
N ALA A 242 9.99 4.90 17.45
CA ALA A 242 11.22 5.67 17.27
C ALA A 242 11.60 5.85 15.79
N ARG A 243 11.28 4.87 14.92
CA ARG A 243 11.47 4.98 13.47
C ARG A 243 10.42 5.85 12.77
N MET A 244 9.28 6.07 13.41
CA MET A 244 8.21 6.87 12.83
C MET A 244 8.64 8.34 12.75
N PRO A 245 8.40 9.03 11.61
CA PRO A 245 8.74 10.44 11.47
C PRO A 245 8.12 11.27 12.61
N PRO A 246 8.85 12.26 13.18
CA PRO A 246 8.32 13.09 14.27
C PRO A 246 6.98 13.75 13.93
N GLN A 247 6.82 14.21 12.69
CA GLN A 247 5.57 14.80 12.18
C GLN A 247 4.40 13.82 12.23
N THR A 248 4.65 12.54 11.96
CA THR A 248 3.62 11.50 12.06
C THR A 248 3.26 11.21 13.51
N ARG A 249 4.25 11.19 14.41
CA ARG A 249 4.01 10.95 15.84
C ARG A 249 3.14 12.03 16.49
N GLN A 250 3.24 13.27 16.02
CA GLN A 250 2.41 14.39 16.45
C GLN A 250 0.92 14.24 16.07
N LEU A 251 0.57 13.37 15.13
CA LEU A 251 -0.82 13.17 14.69
C LEU A 251 -1.62 12.26 15.64
N PHE A 252 -0.94 11.57 16.55
CA PHE A 252 -1.59 10.72 17.56
C PHE A 252 -1.88 11.52 18.82
N ASN A 253 -3.14 11.50 19.22
CA ASN A 253 -3.59 12.06 20.49
C ASN A 253 -4.25 11.04 21.42
N LYS A 254 -4.42 9.80 20.95
CA LYS A 254 -5.04 8.72 21.70
C LYS A 254 -4.23 7.43 21.59
N ILE A 255 -3.92 6.83 22.73
CA ILE A 255 -3.35 5.48 22.82
C ILE A 255 -4.34 4.55 23.53
N GLU A 256 -4.43 3.31 23.09
CA GLU A 256 -5.14 2.25 23.79
C GLU A 256 -4.13 1.17 24.17
N ILE A 257 -4.13 0.84 25.46
CA ILE A 257 -3.26 -0.10 26.11
C ILE A 257 -4.14 -1.24 26.59
N GLN A 258 -4.16 -2.33 25.85
CA GLN A 258 -4.86 -3.52 26.27
C GLN A 258 -3.97 -4.34 27.21
N VAL A 259 -4.43 -4.53 28.44
CA VAL A 259 -3.79 -5.39 29.43
C VAL A 259 -4.24 -6.82 29.19
N GLY A 260 -3.30 -7.67 28.77
CA GLY A 260 -3.51 -9.09 28.48
C GLY A 260 -2.78 -10.00 29.45
N TYR A 261 -3.27 -11.23 29.59
CA TYR A 261 -2.67 -12.26 30.46
C TYR A 261 -1.51 -12.98 29.79
N ASP A 262 -1.64 -13.26 28.50
CA ASP A 262 -0.72 -14.11 27.78
C ASP A 262 -0.32 -13.42 26.47
N ALA A 263 0.93 -12.98 26.39
CA ALA A 263 1.51 -12.53 25.12
C ALA A 263 2.08 -13.75 24.36
N THR A 264 1.31 -14.84 24.27
CA THR A 264 1.60 -15.97 23.37
C THR A 264 1.63 -15.57 21.89
N HIS A 265 1.39 -14.29 21.58
CA HIS A 265 1.79 -13.70 20.32
C HIS A 265 3.30 -13.86 20.11
N SER A 266 3.66 -14.90 19.38
CA SER A 266 4.99 -15.04 18.78
C SER A 266 5.18 -13.89 17.80
N PHE A 267 5.80 -12.81 18.28
CA PHE A 267 6.21 -11.75 17.38
C PHE A 267 7.33 -12.25 16.50
N ALA A 268 7.28 -11.88 15.23
CA ALA A 268 8.43 -12.02 14.36
C ALA A 268 9.65 -11.35 15.03
N PRO A 269 10.85 -11.91 14.89
CA PRO A 269 12.06 -11.30 15.44
C PRO A 269 12.16 -9.84 15.01
N SER A 270 12.59 -8.98 15.93
CA SER A 270 12.72 -7.54 15.68
C SER A 270 13.56 -7.29 14.43
N ARG A 271 12.95 -6.68 13.42
CA ARG A 271 13.65 -6.27 12.18
C ARG A 271 14.63 -5.11 12.42
N TYR A 272 14.68 -4.56 13.64
CA TYR A 272 15.40 -3.34 13.99
C TYR A 272 16.42 -3.60 15.10
N THR A 273 17.55 -4.21 14.75
CA THR A 273 18.65 -4.50 15.67
C THR A 273 19.46 -3.25 16.04
N GLU A 274 19.47 -2.23 15.18
CA GLU A 274 20.26 -1.00 15.33
C GLU A 274 19.79 -0.08 16.47
N ILE A 275 18.51 -0.17 16.87
CA ILE A 275 17.94 0.69 17.90
C ILE A 275 18.21 0.07 19.28
N ARG A 276 18.87 0.83 20.15
CA ARG A 276 19.14 0.43 21.54
C ARG A 276 17.84 0.30 22.31
N SER A 277 17.73 -0.75 23.12
CA SER A 277 16.61 -0.91 24.04
C SER A 277 16.82 0.01 25.24
N PHE A 278 15.76 0.68 25.69
CA PHE A 278 15.76 1.45 26.93
C PHE A 278 15.37 0.57 28.11
N SER A 279 15.87 0.88 29.31
CA SER A 279 15.43 0.22 30.55
C SER A 279 13.96 0.52 30.88
N ASP A 280 13.48 1.70 30.50
CA ASP A 280 12.10 2.16 30.71
C ASP A 280 11.41 2.49 29.37
N CYS A 281 11.16 1.45 28.57
CA CYS A 281 10.59 1.58 27.23
C CYS A 281 9.22 2.28 27.24
N MET A 282 8.39 2.08 28.27
CA MET A 282 7.04 2.64 28.30
C MET A 282 7.05 4.16 28.50
N ARG A 283 7.92 4.69 29.38
CA ARG A 283 8.09 6.15 29.47
C ARG A 283 8.60 6.74 28.16
N HIS A 284 9.53 6.06 27.51
CA HIS A 284 10.06 6.53 26.22
C HIS A 284 8.98 6.51 25.13
N ILE A 285 8.18 5.44 25.02
CA ILE A 285 7.01 5.35 24.12
C ILE A 285 6.07 6.54 24.31
N LEU A 286 5.71 6.86 25.55
CA LEU A 286 4.82 7.99 25.83
C LEU A 286 5.48 9.33 25.48
N ALA A 287 6.78 9.48 25.73
CA ALA A 287 7.53 10.69 25.36
C ALA A 287 7.69 10.86 23.84
N LEU A 288 7.67 9.76 23.06
CA LEU A 288 7.72 9.82 21.61
C LEU A 288 6.43 10.38 20.98
N ILE A 289 5.32 10.43 21.72
CA ILE A 289 4.00 10.90 21.26
C ILE A 289 3.67 12.23 21.98
N PRO A 290 4.17 13.36 21.47
CA PRO A 290 4.13 14.63 22.21
C PRO A 290 2.73 15.21 22.40
N ASN A 291 1.77 14.84 21.54
CA ASN A 291 0.39 15.34 21.56
C ASN A 291 -0.58 14.32 22.19
N LEU A 292 -0.06 13.38 23.00
CA LEU A 292 -0.89 12.37 23.63
C LEU A 292 -1.79 13.00 24.71
N ASP A 293 -3.09 13.00 24.47
CA ASP A 293 -4.08 13.56 25.39
C ASP A 293 -4.79 12.47 26.21
N VAL A 294 -5.04 11.31 25.59
CA VAL A 294 -5.85 10.24 26.17
C VAL A 294 -5.15 8.88 26.09
N ALA A 295 -5.11 8.18 27.21
CA ALA A 295 -4.73 6.77 27.31
C ALA A 295 -5.95 5.94 27.74
N VAL A 296 -6.45 5.11 26.83
CA VAL A 296 -7.47 4.10 27.15
C VAL A 296 -6.77 2.87 27.68
N ILE A 297 -7.14 2.42 28.87
CA ILE A 297 -6.69 1.14 29.41
C ILE A 297 -7.87 0.18 29.29
N SER A 298 -7.70 -0.85 28.47
CA SER A 298 -8.69 -1.90 28.25
C SER A 298 -8.14 -3.24 28.73
N PHE A 299 -9.03 -4.20 28.96
CA PHE A 299 -8.66 -5.53 29.44
C PHE A 299 -9.06 -6.58 28.41
N GLN A 300 -8.16 -7.51 28.11
CA GLN A 300 -8.44 -8.57 27.16
C GLN A 300 -9.50 -9.51 27.73
N ASP A 301 -10.56 -9.77 26.96
CA ASP A 301 -11.49 -10.85 27.27
C ASP A 301 -10.79 -12.19 27.04
N THR A 302 -10.66 -12.98 28.11
CA THR A 302 -9.99 -14.26 28.08
C THR A 302 -10.86 -15.35 27.45
N GLY A 303 -12.16 -15.12 27.26
CA GLY A 303 -13.09 -16.08 26.63
C GLY A 303 -13.28 -17.40 27.38
N TYR A 304 -12.51 -17.63 28.45
CA TYR A 304 -12.61 -18.83 29.28
C TYR A 304 -13.74 -18.66 30.29
N THR A 305 -14.70 -19.58 30.26
CA THR A 305 -15.76 -19.74 31.27
C THR A 305 -15.25 -20.22 32.63
N LEU A 306 -13.97 -20.56 32.74
CA LEU A 306 -13.33 -20.92 34.00
C LEU A 306 -12.83 -19.67 34.71
N ALA A 307 -13.12 -19.58 36.01
CA ALA A 307 -12.73 -18.45 36.85
C ALA A 307 -11.24 -18.11 36.64
N PRO A 308 -10.88 -16.83 36.42
CA PRO A 308 -9.51 -16.43 36.21
C PRO A 308 -8.65 -16.90 37.38
N THR A 309 -7.52 -17.54 37.08
CA THR A 309 -6.61 -17.98 38.15
C THR A 309 -6.08 -16.76 38.91
N PHE A 310 -5.80 -16.92 40.21
CA PHE A 310 -5.31 -15.84 41.07
C PHE A 310 -4.10 -15.09 40.48
N HIS A 311 -3.24 -15.80 39.74
CA HIS A 311 -2.07 -15.22 39.08
C HIS A 311 -2.43 -14.25 37.94
N ILE A 312 -3.53 -14.49 37.21
CA ILE A 312 -4.02 -13.60 36.15
C ILE A 312 -4.42 -12.26 36.77
N THR A 313 -5.30 -12.32 37.77
CA THR A 313 -5.85 -11.13 38.42
C THR A 313 -4.77 -10.30 39.09
N LYS A 314 -3.82 -10.97 39.77
CA LYS A 314 -2.66 -10.30 40.37
C LYS A 314 -1.80 -9.60 39.33
N GLY A 315 -1.43 -10.28 38.23
CA GLY A 315 -0.61 -9.70 37.17
C GLY A 315 -1.28 -8.51 36.47
N THR A 316 -2.57 -8.62 36.14
CA THR A 316 -3.36 -7.53 35.56
C THR A 316 -3.41 -6.31 36.50
N THR A 317 -3.60 -6.54 37.80
CA THR A 317 -3.63 -5.47 38.81
C THR A 317 -2.27 -4.79 38.92
N GLU A 318 -1.17 -5.55 38.95
CA GLU A 318 0.20 -5.02 39.00
C GLU A 318 0.52 -4.17 37.77
N ILE A 319 0.12 -4.62 36.57
CA ILE A 319 0.29 -3.87 35.31
C ILE A 319 -0.54 -2.59 35.34
N ALA A 320 -1.81 -2.65 35.76
CA ALA A 320 -2.67 -1.47 35.85
C ALA A 320 -2.08 -0.42 36.82
N GLN A 321 -1.61 -0.85 37.99
CA GLN A 321 -0.95 0.05 38.95
C GLN A 321 0.35 0.63 38.40
N TRP A 322 1.14 -0.16 37.67
CA TRP A 322 2.34 0.31 36.98
C TRP A 322 2.00 1.36 35.90
N LEU A 323 0.94 1.14 35.10
CA LEU A 323 0.47 2.09 34.09
C LEU A 323 0.03 3.43 34.73
N VAL A 324 -0.70 3.38 35.83
CA VAL A 324 -1.10 4.58 36.60
C VAL A 324 0.10 5.40 37.05
N LYS A 325 1.19 4.72 37.44
CA LYS A 325 2.44 5.38 37.88
C LYS A 325 3.25 5.94 36.71
N ILE A 326 3.21 5.30 35.54
CA ILE A 326 4.10 5.63 34.43
C ILE A 326 3.54 6.67 33.48
N ILE A 327 2.21 6.71 33.30
CA ILE A 327 1.56 7.64 32.38
C ILE A 327 1.69 9.07 32.93
N PRO A 328 2.18 10.07 32.17
CA PRO A 328 2.31 11.45 32.66
C PRO A 328 0.97 12.05 33.09
N ARG A 329 0.95 12.87 34.15
CA ARG A 329 -0.30 13.49 34.67
C ARG A 329 -1.05 14.37 33.66
N SER A 330 -0.36 14.87 32.63
CA SER A 330 -0.96 15.60 31.52
C SER A 330 -1.87 14.74 30.64
N VAL A 331 -1.70 13.41 30.65
CA VAL A 331 -2.49 12.45 29.87
C VAL A 331 -3.67 11.95 30.70
N GLN A 332 -4.87 12.07 30.13
CA GLN A 332 -6.11 11.56 30.72
C GLN A 332 -6.17 10.05 30.59
N ILE A 333 -6.46 9.36 31.69
CA ILE A 333 -6.66 7.90 31.68
C ILE A 333 -8.15 7.61 31.57
N HIS A 334 -8.54 6.84 30.56
CA HIS A 334 -9.88 6.29 30.42
C HIS A 334 -9.84 4.78 30.67
N TRP A 335 -10.61 4.31 31.63
CA TRP A 335 -10.70 2.89 31.94
C TRP A 335 -11.89 2.29 31.22
N ASP A 336 -11.64 1.40 30.27
CA ASP A 336 -12.67 0.60 29.63
C ASP A 336 -12.75 -0.77 30.30
N VAL A 337 -13.54 -0.79 31.38
CA VAL A 337 -13.85 -2.00 32.14
C VAL A 337 -15.06 -2.66 31.48
N ILE A 338 -14.82 -3.44 30.43
CA ILE A 338 -15.86 -4.26 29.81
C ILE A 338 -16.43 -5.19 30.91
N PRO A 339 -17.74 -5.48 30.91
CA PRO A 339 -18.38 -6.35 31.90
C PRO A 339 -17.87 -7.80 31.94
N SER A 340 -16.89 -8.17 31.10
CA SER A 340 -16.21 -9.48 31.08
C SER A 340 -15.37 -9.75 32.33
N ILE A 341 -15.15 -8.76 33.21
CA ILE A 341 -14.69 -9.05 34.57
C ILE A 341 -15.85 -9.72 35.33
N PRO A 342 -15.70 -11.00 35.76
CA PRO A 342 -16.73 -11.71 36.50
C PRO A 342 -17.25 -10.88 37.67
N SER A 343 -18.55 -10.90 37.92
CA SER A 343 -19.19 -10.15 39.01
C SER A 343 -18.54 -10.38 40.38
N SER A 344 -17.91 -11.54 40.61
CA SER A 344 -17.11 -11.87 41.81
C SER A 344 -15.84 -11.04 41.99
N HIS A 345 -15.38 -10.31 40.96
CA HIS A 345 -14.24 -9.40 41.00
C HIS A 345 -14.65 -7.92 40.92
N ARG A 346 -15.95 -7.61 40.88
CA ARG A 346 -16.47 -6.23 40.92
C ARG A 346 -16.49 -5.61 42.30
N VAL A 347 -15.94 -6.30 43.31
CA VAL A 347 -15.90 -5.79 44.68
C VAL A 347 -15.13 -4.46 44.68
N GLU A 348 -15.84 -3.40 45.04
CA GLU A 348 -15.39 -2.01 45.11
C GLU A 348 -14.14 -1.85 46.02
N ASP A 349 -13.81 -2.88 46.79
CA ASP A 349 -12.65 -2.98 47.68
C ASP A 349 -11.36 -3.55 47.05
N GLN A 350 -11.34 -3.91 45.77
CA GLN A 350 -10.10 -4.41 45.16
C GLN A 350 -9.05 -3.30 44.93
N PRO A 351 -7.75 -3.55 45.17
CA PRO A 351 -6.66 -2.59 44.93
C PRO A 351 -6.61 -2.04 43.49
N MET A 352 -7.17 -2.78 42.53
CA MET A 352 -7.35 -2.33 41.16
C MET A 352 -8.38 -1.19 41.06
N TRP A 353 -9.53 -1.34 41.74
CA TRP A 353 -10.58 -0.32 41.77
C TRP A 353 -10.11 0.97 42.44
N GLN A 354 -9.33 0.86 43.51
CA GLN A 354 -8.66 2.02 44.11
C GLN A 354 -7.68 2.68 43.14
N ALA A 355 -6.90 1.91 42.37
CA ALA A 355 -6.00 2.46 41.36
C ALA A 355 -6.78 3.17 40.24
N VAL A 356 -7.89 2.59 39.80
CA VAL A 356 -8.82 3.18 38.81
C VAL A 356 -9.42 4.48 39.32
N GLN A 357 -9.95 4.49 40.54
CA GLN A 357 -10.54 5.67 41.18
C GLN A 357 -9.51 6.76 41.49
N SER A 358 -8.27 6.37 41.84
CA SER A 358 -7.20 7.32 42.14
C SER A 358 -6.81 8.17 40.95
N ARG A 359 -7.04 7.67 39.73
CA ARG A 359 -6.67 8.37 38.50
C ARG A 359 -7.42 7.84 37.27
N GLY A 360 -8.26 8.69 36.70
CA GLY A 360 -8.90 8.47 35.40
C GLY A 360 -10.42 8.52 35.47
N LEU A 361 -11.05 8.39 34.31
CA LEU A 361 -12.50 8.30 34.15
C LEU A 361 -12.87 6.90 33.70
N ILE A 362 -13.85 6.30 34.34
CA ILE A 362 -14.41 5.03 33.88
C ILE A 362 -15.36 5.33 32.73
N LYS A 363 -15.05 4.79 31.55
CA LYS A 363 -15.84 4.96 30.34
C LYS A 363 -15.95 3.63 29.62
N THR A 364 -17.14 3.04 29.69
CA THR A 364 -17.43 1.77 29.06
C THR A 364 -17.55 1.92 27.54
N GLY A 365 -16.99 0.95 26.81
CA GLY A 365 -17.09 0.87 25.36
C GLY A 365 -16.20 1.86 24.61
N GLU A 366 -15.16 2.41 25.23
CA GLU A 366 -14.18 3.27 24.55
C GLU A 366 -13.09 2.50 23.79
N SER A 367 -12.90 1.22 24.10
CA SER A 367 -11.96 0.31 23.44
C SER A 367 -12.35 0.15 21.98
N VAL A 368 -11.39 0.47 21.11
CA VAL A 368 -11.56 0.29 19.68
C VAL A 368 -11.57 -1.18 19.32
N PHE A 369 -10.80 -1.99 20.06
CA PHE A 369 -10.72 -3.43 19.82
C PHE A 369 -12.07 -4.12 20.07
N THR A 370 -12.74 -3.79 21.17
CA THR A 370 -14.07 -4.34 21.50
C THR A 370 -15.11 -3.98 20.45
N ARG A 371 -15.12 -2.71 20.00
CA ARG A 371 -16.02 -2.26 18.93
C ARG A 371 -15.81 -3.01 17.62
N VAL A 372 -14.55 -3.32 17.29
CA VAL A 372 -14.21 -4.00 16.02
C VAL A 372 -14.56 -5.48 16.08
N LYS A 373 -14.39 -6.15 17.22
CA LYS A 373 -14.84 -7.55 17.40
C LYS A 373 -16.35 -7.67 17.24
N CYS A 374 -17.14 -6.79 17.86
CA CYS A 374 -18.60 -6.83 17.79
C CYS A 374 -19.18 -6.62 16.38
N VAL A 375 -18.42 -6.02 15.45
CA VAL A 375 -18.86 -5.75 14.07
C VAL A 375 -18.45 -6.88 13.10
N GLY A 376 -17.55 -7.76 13.52
CA GLY A 376 -17.03 -8.87 12.68
C GLY A 376 -17.87 -10.14 12.68
N ASP A 377 -18.93 -10.22 13.51
CA ASP A 377 -19.82 -11.38 13.65
C ASP A 377 -21.20 -11.19 12.97
N VAL A 378 -21.29 -10.30 11.97
CA VAL A 378 -22.51 -10.07 11.15
C VAL A 378 -22.27 -10.42 9.70
#